data_AF-A0AAV2SI78-F1
#
_entry.id   AF-A0AAV2SI78-F1
#
_cell.length_a   1.000
_cell.length_b   1.000
_cell.length_c   1.000
_cell.angle_alpha   90.00
_cell.angle_beta   90.00
_cell.angle_gamma   90.00
#
_symmetry.space_group_name_H-M   'P 1'
#
loop_
_entity.id
_entity.type
_entity.pdbx_description
1 polymer ?
#
loop_
_entity_poly.entity_id
_entity_poly.type
_entity_poly.pdbx_seq_one_letter_code
_entity_poly.pdbx_strand_id
1 'polypeptide(L)'
;MGDMDFKMAGTRKGVTALQADIKLKGIPLKVVMEAIQQGTEAKSNILSIMQETIPCPREGRKETMPVVENIAVLPQKRTQLLGPGGLNIRRVQATTGVQITWQSDGSMSVFAPNASAMEEAKEAFADLMKSFEEPTLEFGGIYTASIVEIRPQGVMVTLYDNMPPVFVHNSQLDTRKVQHPSALGLEINQDFKVKYFGRDPTSGQMRLSRRALIASIAATKNLHRNET
;
A
#
# COMPACT_ATOMS: atom_id res chain seq x y z
N MET A 1 45.89 -37.37 -25.90
CA MET A 1 45.38 -37.17 -24.52
C MET A 1 46.23 -36.08 -23.89
N GLY A 2 45.64 -35.10 -23.20
CA GLY A 2 46.38 -34.00 -22.54
C GLY A 2 46.77 -34.33 -21.10
N ASP A 3 47.98 -33.93 -20.72
CA ASP A 3 48.61 -34.19 -19.42
C ASP A 3 48.22 -33.19 -18.31
N MET A 4 47.65 -32.06 -18.72
CA MET A 4 47.09 -31.03 -17.85
C MET A 4 45.83 -30.46 -18.53
N ASP A 5 44.76 -30.30 -17.76
CA ASP A 5 43.58 -29.52 -18.16
C ASP A 5 43.56 -28.21 -17.36
N PHE A 6 43.58 -27.09 -18.07
CA PHE A 6 43.72 -25.76 -17.48
C PHE A 6 42.57 -24.86 -17.95
N LYS A 7 41.79 -24.35 -17.00
CA LYS A 7 40.68 -23.44 -17.24
C LYS A 7 40.95 -22.12 -16.51
N MET A 8 40.73 -21.01 -17.22
CA MET A 8 40.88 -19.66 -16.69
C MET A 8 39.65 -18.83 -17.05
N ALA A 9 39.12 -18.08 -16.08
CA ALA A 9 38.07 -17.09 -16.28
C ALA A 9 38.49 -15.74 -15.69
N GLY A 10 37.99 -14.64 -16.25
CA GLY A 10 38.35 -13.32 -15.78
C GLY A 10 37.75 -12.16 -16.57
N THR A 11 38.11 -10.96 -16.14
CA THR A 11 37.79 -9.70 -16.83
C THR A 11 39.01 -9.22 -17.63
N ARG A 12 38.91 -8.11 -18.35
CA ARG A 12 40.08 -7.47 -18.98
C ARG A 12 41.15 -7.04 -17.97
N LYS A 13 40.77 -6.81 -16.71
CA LYS A 13 41.67 -6.34 -15.65
C LYS A 13 42.41 -7.47 -14.92
N GLY A 14 41.93 -8.72 -15.02
CA GLY A 14 42.53 -9.81 -14.27
C GLY A 14 41.77 -11.13 -14.34
N VAL A 15 42.29 -12.11 -13.62
CA VAL A 15 41.70 -13.46 -13.47
C VAL A 15 40.73 -13.44 -12.28
N THR A 16 39.53 -13.99 -12.47
CA THR A 16 38.52 -14.14 -11.41
C THR A 16 38.43 -15.58 -10.92
N ALA A 17 38.76 -16.56 -11.75
CA ALA A 17 38.82 -17.96 -11.37
C ALA A 17 39.86 -18.70 -12.21
N LEU A 18 40.49 -19.70 -11.59
CA LEU A 18 41.48 -20.58 -12.22
C LEU A 18 41.26 -22.00 -11.69
N GLN A 19 41.20 -22.97 -12.60
CA GLN A 19 41.10 -24.39 -12.28
C GLN A 19 42.16 -25.14 -13.09
N ALA A 20 42.97 -25.94 -12.43
CA ALA A 20 43.97 -26.80 -13.08
C ALA A 20 43.83 -28.23 -12.56
N ASP A 21 43.67 -29.18 -13.47
CA ASP A 21 43.71 -30.61 -13.21
C ASP A 21 44.98 -31.20 -13.83
N ILE A 22 45.89 -31.65 -12.97
CA ILE A 22 47.23 -32.09 -13.35
C ILE A 22 47.31 -33.61 -13.18
N LYS A 23 47.59 -34.32 -14.27
CA LYS A 23 47.72 -35.79 -14.26
C LYS A 23 49.17 -36.25 -14.03
N LEU A 24 50.12 -35.33 -14.15
CA LEU A 24 51.55 -35.57 -13.93
C LEU A 24 51.94 -35.29 -12.47
N LYS A 25 53.03 -35.91 -12.02
CA LYS A 25 53.57 -35.68 -10.66
C LYS A 25 54.12 -34.26 -10.45
N GLY A 26 54.38 -33.53 -11.53
CA GLY A 26 54.86 -32.15 -11.48
C GLY A 26 54.90 -31.50 -12.86
N ILE A 27 54.83 -30.17 -12.89
CA ILE A 27 54.92 -29.35 -14.09
C ILE A 27 55.96 -28.25 -13.83
N PRO A 28 56.92 -28.01 -14.75
CA PRO A 28 57.86 -26.91 -14.60
C PRO A 28 57.15 -25.56 -14.52
N LEU A 29 57.57 -24.69 -13.59
CA LEU A 29 56.95 -23.37 -13.40
C LEU A 29 56.91 -22.54 -14.70
N LYS A 30 57.95 -22.66 -15.54
CA LYS A 30 58.01 -22.00 -16.85
C LYS A 30 56.83 -22.36 -17.74
N VAL A 31 56.43 -23.64 -17.77
CA VAL A 31 55.29 -24.11 -18.58
C VAL A 31 53.98 -23.56 -18.03
N VAL A 32 53.84 -23.46 -16.70
CA VAL A 32 52.67 -22.85 -16.06
C VAL A 32 52.58 -21.36 -16.42
N MET A 33 53.70 -20.63 -16.39
CA MET A 33 53.75 -19.22 -16.77
C MET A 33 53.35 -19.01 -18.24
N GLU A 34 53.87 -19.84 -19.14
CA GLU A 34 53.52 -19.80 -20.57
C GLU A 34 52.03 -20.10 -20.80
N ALA A 35 51.47 -21.09 -20.10
CA ALA A 35 50.06 -21.43 -20.16
C ALA A 35 49.17 -20.28 -19.66
N ILE A 36 49.56 -19.61 -18.57
CA ILE A 36 48.84 -18.43 -18.05
C ILE A 36 48.91 -17.26 -19.02
N GLN A 37 50.07 -17.02 -19.63
CA GLN A 37 50.26 -15.95 -20.62
C GLN A 37 49.36 -16.17 -21.84
N GLN A 38 49.44 -17.36 -22.45
CA GLN A 38 48.57 -17.72 -23.59
C GLN A 38 47.10 -17.70 -23.20
N GLY A 39 46.74 -18.21 -22.02
CA GLY A 39 45.37 -18.15 -21.50
C GLY A 39 44.86 -16.72 -21.35
N THR A 40 45.72 -15.78 -20.94
CA THR A 40 45.35 -14.37 -20.77
C THR A 40 45.10 -13.68 -22.12
N GLU A 41 45.92 -13.96 -23.13
CA GLU A 41 45.74 -13.47 -24.50
C GLU A 41 44.47 -14.04 -25.13
N ALA A 42 44.28 -15.37 -25.06
CA ALA A 42 43.09 -16.04 -25.56
C ALA A 42 41.81 -15.52 -24.91
N LYS A 43 41.80 -15.38 -23.57
CA LYS A 43 40.68 -14.78 -22.82
C LYS A 43 40.37 -13.37 -23.30
N SER A 44 41.41 -12.55 -23.53
CA SER A 44 41.22 -11.16 -23.98
C SER A 44 40.60 -11.08 -25.38
N ASN A 45 40.97 -12.00 -26.27
CA ASN A 45 40.37 -12.11 -27.61
C ASN A 45 38.91 -12.55 -27.53
N ILE A 46 38.60 -13.57 -26.73
CA ILE A 46 37.21 -14.02 -26.50
C ILE A 46 36.36 -12.88 -25.95
N LEU A 47 36.86 -12.13 -24.96
CA LEU A 47 36.15 -10.98 -24.40
C LEU A 47 35.88 -9.88 -25.43
N SER A 48 36.77 -9.69 -26.42
CA SER A 48 36.54 -8.74 -27.52
C SER A 48 35.41 -9.18 -28.44
N ILE A 49 35.37 -10.46 -28.81
CA ILE A 49 34.27 -11.02 -29.62
C ILE A 49 32.94 -10.93 -28.85
N MET A 50 32.94 -11.23 -27.54
CA MET A 50 31.74 -11.06 -26.70
C MET A 50 31.27 -9.60 -26.65
N GLN A 51 32.20 -8.65 -26.58
CA GLN A 51 31.91 -7.22 -26.51
C GLN A 51 31.32 -6.67 -27.81
N GLU A 52 31.65 -7.25 -28.97
CA GLU A 52 31.00 -6.94 -30.26
C GLU A 52 29.51 -7.29 -30.25
N THR A 53 29.11 -8.29 -29.44
CA THR A 53 27.71 -8.74 -29.36
C THR A 53 26.94 -8.00 -28.26
N ILE A 54 27.48 -7.90 -27.05
CA ILE A 54 26.84 -7.23 -25.90
C ILE A 54 27.91 -6.46 -25.10
N PRO A 55 28.06 -5.15 -25.32
CA PRO A 55 29.13 -4.36 -24.69
C PRO A 55 28.82 -3.97 -23.25
N CYS A 56 27.54 -3.87 -22.88
CA CYS A 56 27.08 -3.48 -21.56
C CYS A 56 25.80 -4.24 -21.15
N PRO A 57 25.50 -4.31 -19.84
CA PRO A 57 24.20 -4.80 -19.38
C PRO A 57 23.05 -4.01 -20.03
N ARG A 58 21.94 -4.69 -20.32
CA ARG A 58 20.73 -4.03 -20.86
C ARG A 58 20.18 -3.03 -19.85
N GLU A 59 19.79 -1.84 -20.31
CA GLU A 59 19.23 -0.78 -19.45
C GLU A 59 17.87 -1.17 -18.85
N GLY A 60 17.11 -2.02 -19.54
CA GLY A 60 15.80 -2.51 -19.10
C GLY A 60 15.80 -3.98 -18.69
N ARG A 61 14.84 -4.34 -17.85
CA ARG A 61 14.48 -5.74 -17.58
C ARG A 61 13.52 -6.25 -18.65
N LYS A 62 13.51 -7.56 -18.92
CA LYS A 62 12.45 -8.13 -19.77
C LYS A 62 11.13 -8.03 -19.02
N GLU A 63 10.04 -7.76 -19.75
CA GLU A 63 8.68 -7.65 -19.18
C GLU A 63 8.24 -8.90 -18.41
N THR A 64 8.70 -10.07 -18.87
CA THR A 64 8.37 -11.38 -18.29
C THR A 64 9.28 -11.79 -17.13
N MET A 65 10.24 -10.94 -16.74
CA MET A 65 11.07 -11.26 -15.58
C MET A 65 10.30 -11.03 -14.28
N PRO A 66 10.51 -11.89 -13.28
CA PRO A 66 10.01 -11.64 -11.94
C PRO A 66 10.54 -10.32 -11.37
N VAL A 67 9.68 -9.64 -10.63
CA VAL A 67 9.99 -8.34 -10.01
C VAL A 67 9.75 -8.45 -8.51
N VAL A 68 10.63 -7.81 -7.74
CA VAL A 68 10.46 -7.65 -6.29
C VAL A 68 10.43 -6.17 -5.98
N GLU A 69 9.42 -5.76 -5.22
CA GLU A 69 9.29 -4.40 -4.72
C GLU A 69 8.97 -4.41 -3.23
N ASN A 70 9.57 -3.46 -2.50
CA ASN A 70 9.26 -3.22 -1.10
C ASN A 70 8.35 -2.00 -1.00
N ILE A 71 7.15 -2.22 -0.46
CA ILE A 71 6.13 -1.20 -0.25
C ILE A 71 6.13 -0.85 1.24
N ALA A 72 6.38 0.42 1.55
CA ALA A 72 6.29 0.92 2.91
C ALA A 72 4.81 0.99 3.33
N VAL A 73 4.45 0.36 4.44
CA VAL A 73 3.09 0.34 4.98
C VAL A 73 3.09 0.95 6.37
N LEU A 74 2.20 1.91 6.62
CA LEU A 74 2.04 2.49 7.94
C LEU A 74 1.57 1.41 8.94
N PRO A 75 2.14 1.33 10.15
CA PRO A 75 1.78 0.31 11.14
C PRO A 75 0.28 0.23 11.44
N GLN A 76 -0.42 1.37 11.41
CA GLN A 76 -1.87 1.47 11.63
C GLN A 76 -2.67 0.79 10.51
N LYS A 77 -2.23 0.94 9.26
CA LYS A 77 -2.90 0.37 8.08
C LYS A 77 -2.64 -1.14 7.95
N ARG A 78 -1.53 -1.66 8.52
CA ARG A 78 -1.14 -3.08 8.42
C ARG A 78 -2.26 -4.04 8.85
N THR A 79 -2.90 -3.78 9.99
CA THR A 79 -3.96 -4.65 10.52
C THR A 79 -5.18 -4.70 9.60
N GLN A 80 -5.57 -3.55 9.04
CA GLN A 80 -6.68 -3.45 8.07
C GLN A 80 -6.31 -4.15 6.75
N LEU A 81 -5.07 -3.98 6.30
CA LEU A 81 -4.54 -4.56 5.07
C LEU A 81 -4.48 -6.09 5.14
N LEU A 82 -4.11 -6.65 6.30
CA LEU A 82 -4.23 -8.09 6.58
C LEU A 82 -5.69 -8.56 6.56
N GLY A 83 -6.57 -7.81 7.21
CA GLY A 83 -7.97 -8.21 7.43
C GLY A 83 -8.09 -9.44 8.36
N PRO A 84 -9.32 -9.94 8.57
CA PRO A 84 -9.56 -11.05 9.48
C PRO A 84 -8.82 -12.30 9.00
N GLY A 85 -7.89 -12.81 9.82
CA GLY A 85 -7.09 -14.00 9.51
C GLY A 85 -6.18 -13.87 8.27
N GLY A 86 -5.86 -12.65 7.81
CA GLY A 86 -5.05 -12.44 6.61
C GLY A 86 -5.83 -12.63 5.29
N LEU A 87 -7.17 -12.65 5.33
CA LEU A 87 -8.02 -12.96 4.17
C LEU A 87 -7.82 -11.97 3.02
N ASN A 88 -7.62 -10.69 3.31
CA ASN A 88 -7.44 -9.65 2.28
C ASN A 88 -6.16 -9.90 1.47
N ILE A 89 -5.04 -10.12 2.17
CA ILE A 89 -3.76 -10.46 1.54
C ILE A 89 -3.87 -11.75 0.72
N ARG A 90 -4.46 -12.82 1.28
CA ARG A 90 -4.63 -14.09 0.56
C ARG A 90 -5.47 -13.93 -0.70
N ARG A 91 -6.51 -13.09 -0.67
CA ARG A 91 -7.32 -12.77 -1.84
C ARG A 91 -6.48 -12.11 -2.92
N VAL A 92 -5.70 -11.08 -2.57
CA VAL A 92 -4.81 -10.39 -3.51
C VAL A 92 -3.79 -11.34 -4.12
N GLN A 93 -3.16 -12.20 -3.31
CA GLN A 93 -2.21 -13.22 -3.81
C GLN A 93 -2.89 -14.20 -4.78
N ALA A 94 -4.12 -14.62 -4.48
CA ALA A 94 -4.85 -15.56 -5.33
C ALA A 94 -5.29 -14.93 -6.66
N THR A 95 -5.68 -13.65 -6.67
CA THR A 95 -6.14 -12.96 -7.89
C THR A 95 -4.99 -12.52 -8.79
N THR A 96 -3.90 -12.02 -8.22
CA THR A 96 -2.77 -11.43 -8.96
C THR A 96 -1.59 -12.40 -9.15
N GLY A 97 -1.57 -13.51 -8.41
CA GLY A 97 -0.47 -14.49 -8.45
C GLY A 97 0.82 -14.02 -7.76
N VAL A 98 0.79 -12.89 -7.05
CA VAL A 98 1.95 -12.36 -6.32
C VAL A 98 2.17 -13.07 -4.99
N GLN A 99 3.40 -13.04 -4.50
CA GLN A 99 3.79 -13.52 -3.17
C GLN A 99 4.13 -12.33 -2.27
N ILE A 100 3.51 -12.30 -1.09
CA ILE A 100 3.62 -11.17 -0.16
C ILE A 100 4.28 -11.64 1.11
N THR A 101 5.35 -10.97 1.52
CA THR A 101 6.07 -11.25 2.76
C THR A 101 6.22 -9.98 3.58
N TRP A 102 5.97 -10.06 4.89
CA TRP A 102 6.21 -8.95 5.81
C TRP A 102 7.67 -8.93 6.24
N GLN A 103 8.30 -7.79 6.12
CA GLN A 103 9.66 -7.56 6.57
C GLN A 103 9.70 -7.14 8.05
N SER A 104 10.86 -7.30 8.68
CA SER A 104 11.07 -6.98 10.09
C SER A 104 10.96 -5.48 10.39
N ASP A 105 11.22 -4.63 9.40
CA ASP A 105 11.07 -3.17 9.46
C ASP A 105 9.61 -2.68 9.31
N GLY A 106 8.67 -3.62 9.14
CA GLY A 106 7.25 -3.31 8.94
C GLY A 106 6.88 -3.01 7.49
N SER A 107 7.83 -3.04 6.55
CA SER A 107 7.55 -2.95 5.12
C SER A 107 6.98 -4.27 4.58
N MET A 108 6.33 -4.18 3.44
CA MET A 108 5.75 -5.32 2.71
C MET A 108 6.58 -5.58 1.46
N SER A 109 7.19 -6.76 1.38
CA SER A 109 7.88 -7.23 0.17
C SER A 109 6.90 -7.99 -0.72
N VAL A 110 6.73 -7.51 -1.94
CA VAL A 110 5.89 -8.14 -2.97
C VAL A 110 6.80 -8.72 -4.04
N PHE A 111 6.66 -10.01 -4.29
CA PHE A 111 7.28 -10.72 -5.41
C PHE A 111 6.19 -10.99 -6.45
N ALA A 112 6.39 -10.53 -7.68
CA ALA A 112 5.48 -10.76 -8.79
C ALA A 112 6.20 -11.57 -9.89
N PRO A 113 5.48 -12.46 -10.61
CA PRO A 113 6.06 -13.24 -11.71
C PRO A 113 6.44 -12.37 -12.93
N ASN A 114 5.82 -11.21 -13.09
CA ASN A 114 6.09 -10.24 -14.14
C ASN A 114 5.68 -8.83 -13.69
N ALA A 115 5.99 -7.81 -14.50
CA ALA A 115 5.67 -6.42 -14.17
C ALA A 115 4.15 -6.12 -14.15
N SER A 116 3.36 -6.76 -15.01
CA SER A 116 1.89 -6.57 -15.05
C SER A 116 1.24 -7.01 -13.74
N ALA A 117 1.59 -8.20 -13.25
CA ALA A 117 1.09 -8.73 -11.99
C ALA A 117 1.50 -7.87 -10.79
N MET A 118 2.66 -7.21 -10.86
CA MET A 118 3.07 -6.25 -9.84
C MET A 118 2.15 -5.02 -9.82
N GLU A 119 1.82 -4.46 -10.98
CA GLU A 119 0.94 -3.30 -11.06
C GLU A 119 -0.51 -3.65 -10.66
N GLU A 120 -1.03 -4.79 -11.09
CA GLU A 120 -2.34 -5.28 -10.64
C GLU A 120 -2.40 -5.44 -9.11
N ALA A 121 -1.33 -5.94 -8.50
CA ALA A 121 -1.24 -6.03 -7.04
C ALA A 121 -1.22 -4.65 -6.38
N LYS A 122 -0.45 -3.70 -6.92
CA LYS A 122 -0.41 -2.31 -6.42
C LYS A 122 -1.77 -1.64 -6.50
N GLU A 123 -2.49 -1.80 -7.62
CA GLU A 123 -3.85 -1.30 -7.78
C GLU A 123 -4.80 -1.92 -6.75
N ALA A 124 -4.76 -3.25 -6.59
CA ALA A 124 -5.56 -3.94 -5.59
C ALA A 124 -5.28 -3.45 -4.17
N PHE A 125 -4.01 -3.18 -3.81
CA PHE A 125 -3.66 -2.58 -2.53
C PHE A 125 -4.13 -1.13 -2.39
N ALA A 126 -4.01 -0.34 -3.45
CA ALA A 126 -4.46 1.05 -3.45
C ALA A 126 -5.97 1.13 -3.21
N ASP A 127 -6.75 0.28 -3.87
CA ASP A 127 -8.20 0.23 -3.70
C ASP A 127 -8.60 -0.30 -2.32
N LEU A 128 -7.88 -1.32 -1.81
CA LEU A 128 -8.05 -1.78 -0.45
C LEU A 128 -7.75 -0.66 0.56
N MET A 129 -6.69 0.11 0.37
CA MET A 129 -6.34 1.25 1.23
C MET A 129 -7.37 2.38 1.15
N LYS A 130 -7.88 2.73 -0.03
CA LYS A 130 -8.96 3.72 -0.19
C LYS A 130 -10.22 3.29 0.57
N SER A 131 -10.56 2.00 0.55
CA SER A 131 -11.72 1.50 1.29
C SER A 131 -11.63 1.75 2.80
N PHE A 132 -10.41 1.83 3.34
CA PHE A 132 -10.15 2.07 4.77
C PHE A 132 -9.83 3.52 5.13
N GLU A 133 -9.67 4.42 4.16
CA GLU A 133 -9.42 5.82 4.46
C GLU A 133 -10.69 6.45 5.03
N GLU A 134 -10.65 6.76 6.34
CA GLU A 134 -11.65 7.61 6.96
C GLU A 134 -11.66 8.96 6.23
N PRO A 135 -12.78 9.38 5.64
CA PRO A 135 -12.87 10.69 5.03
C PRO A 135 -12.56 11.77 6.07
N THR A 136 -11.69 12.71 5.69
CA THR A 136 -11.34 13.85 6.55
C THR A 136 -12.52 14.82 6.59
N LEU A 137 -13.11 14.98 7.79
CA LEU A 137 -14.23 15.88 7.99
C LEU A 137 -13.72 17.28 8.31
N GLU A 138 -14.19 18.28 7.58
CA GLU A 138 -13.86 19.69 7.80
C GLU A 138 -14.73 20.27 8.91
N PHE A 139 -14.11 20.99 9.85
CA PHE A 139 -14.85 21.67 10.90
C PHE A 139 -15.87 22.64 10.29
N GLY A 140 -17.13 22.49 10.66
CA GLY A 140 -18.25 23.26 10.12
C GLY A 140 -18.84 22.72 8.81
N GLY A 141 -18.26 21.67 8.24
CA GLY A 141 -18.80 20.96 7.09
C GLY A 141 -20.19 20.37 7.36
N ILE A 142 -21.01 20.29 6.31
CA ILE A 142 -22.36 19.72 6.36
C ILE A 142 -22.34 18.39 5.62
N TYR A 143 -22.73 17.33 6.31
CA TYR A 143 -22.70 15.97 5.81
C TYR A 143 -24.08 15.33 5.93
N THR A 144 -24.38 14.38 5.04
CA THR A 144 -25.57 13.52 5.15
C THR A 144 -25.22 12.36 6.09
N ALA A 145 -26.08 12.09 7.06
CA ALA A 145 -25.91 11.01 8.01
C ALA A 145 -27.14 10.09 7.97
N SER A 146 -26.91 8.78 7.96
CA SER A 146 -27.94 7.75 7.97
C SER A 146 -28.12 7.20 9.39
N ILE A 147 -29.36 7.03 9.84
CA ILE A 147 -29.65 6.50 11.18
C ILE A 147 -29.43 4.98 11.20
N VAL A 148 -28.51 4.52 12.04
CA VAL A 148 -28.25 3.09 12.25
C VAL A 148 -29.09 2.55 13.40
N GLU A 149 -29.23 3.34 14.48
CA GLU A 149 -29.90 2.90 15.70
C GLU A 149 -30.55 4.09 16.41
N ILE A 150 -31.72 3.88 17.02
CA ILE A 150 -32.41 4.89 17.83
C ILE A 150 -32.37 4.47 19.30
N ARG A 151 -31.90 5.37 20.16
CA ARG A 151 -31.82 5.18 21.61
C ARG A 151 -32.64 6.24 22.35
N PRO A 152 -33.03 6.04 23.61
CA PRO A 152 -33.83 7.03 24.34
C PRO A 152 -33.17 8.41 24.44
N GLN A 153 -31.84 8.47 24.55
CA GLN A 153 -31.07 9.71 24.73
C GLN A 153 -30.59 10.34 23.41
N GLY A 154 -30.81 9.69 22.26
CA GLY A 154 -30.28 10.17 20.98
C GLY A 154 -30.33 9.11 19.87
N VAL A 155 -29.71 9.43 18.74
CA VAL A 155 -29.63 8.53 17.59
C VAL A 155 -28.18 8.23 17.27
N MET A 156 -27.90 6.99 16.87
CA MET A 156 -26.62 6.58 16.33
C MET A 156 -26.66 6.75 14.81
N VAL A 157 -25.71 7.47 14.25
CA VAL A 157 -25.68 7.79 12.82
C VAL A 157 -24.33 7.47 12.20
N THR A 158 -24.35 7.07 10.94
CA THR A 158 -23.14 6.85 10.14
C THR A 158 -23.08 7.89 9.02
N LEU A 159 -21.92 8.51 8.84
CA LEU A 159 -21.67 9.50 7.78
C LEU A 159 -21.24 8.84 6.47
N TYR A 160 -20.38 7.83 6.59
CA TYR A 160 -19.84 7.03 5.51
C TYR A 160 -19.74 5.58 6.00
N ASP A 161 -19.99 4.60 5.13
CA ASP A 161 -20.06 3.19 5.50
C ASP A 161 -18.79 2.65 6.18
N ASN A 162 -17.65 3.29 5.93
CA ASN A 162 -16.36 2.96 6.51
C ASN A 162 -16.05 3.68 7.84
N MET A 163 -16.95 4.55 8.33
CA MET A 163 -16.81 5.22 9.63
C MET A 163 -17.60 4.51 10.74
N PRO A 164 -17.07 4.51 11.98
CA PRO A 164 -17.83 4.02 13.12
C PRO A 164 -19.08 4.89 13.36
N PRO A 165 -20.21 4.29 13.78
CA PRO A 165 -21.41 5.04 14.11
C PRO A 165 -21.16 6.06 15.24
N VAL A 166 -21.71 7.25 15.07
CA VAL A 166 -21.55 8.40 15.97
C VAL A 166 -22.85 8.70 16.68
N PHE A 167 -22.79 8.93 17.99
CA PHE A 167 -23.95 9.26 18.78
C PHE A 167 -24.30 10.74 18.69
N VAL A 168 -25.55 11.05 18.35
CA VAL A 168 -26.11 12.40 18.35
C VAL A 168 -27.16 12.50 19.45
N HIS A 169 -26.85 13.27 20.50
CA HIS A 169 -27.73 13.48 21.64
C HIS A 169 -29.00 14.26 21.25
N ASN A 170 -30.13 13.99 21.93
CA ASN A 170 -31.43 14.64 21.67
C ASN A 170 -31.37 16.18 21.61
N SER A 171 -30.53 16.80 22.44
CA SER A 171 -30.35 18.26 22.47
C SER A 171 -29.72 18.85 21.19
N GLN A 172 -29.14 18.01 20.34
CA GLN A 172 -28.52 18.39 19.07
C GLN A 172 -29.39 18.03 17.86
N LEU A 173 -30.57 17.44 18.05
CA LEU A 173 -31.46 17.04 16.95
C LEU A 173 -32.40 18.16 16.51
N ASP A 174 -33.00 18.88 17.45
CA ASP A 174 -33.96 19.96 17.17
C ASP A 174 -33.72 21.15 18.12
N THR A 175 -34.28 22.31 17.80
CA THR A 175 -34.27 23.50 18.68
C THR A 175 -35.20 23.32 19.87
N ARG A 176 -36.26 22.52 19.72
CA ARG A 176 -37.20 22.16 20.80
C ARG A 176 -36.59 21.13 21.73
N LYS A 177 -37.07 21.09 22.98
CA LYS A 177 -36.65 20.08 23.96
C LYS A 177 -37.30 18.73 23.62
N VAL A 178 -36.51 17.82 23.06
CA VAL A 178 -36.96 16.48 22.65
C VAL A 178 -36.62 15.47 23.73
N GLN A 179 -37.63 14.78 24.26
CA GLN A 179 -37.45 13.71 25.26
C GLN A 179 -37.09 12.37 24.60
N HIS A 180 -37.59 12.10 23.39
CA HIS A 180 -37.32 10.87 22.64
C HIS A 180 -37.20 11.16 21.14
N PRO A 181 -36.20 10.60 20.42
CA PRO A 181 -36.03 10.84 18.98
C PRO A 181 -37.25 10.51 18.12
N SER A 182 -38.06 9.52 18.51
CA SER A 182 -39.30 9.16 17.79
C SER A 182 -40.30 10.31 17.69
N ALA A 183 -40.26 11.29 18.60
CA ALA A 183 -41.12 12.48 18.53
C ALA A 183 -40.78 13.40 17.34
N LEU A 184 -39.62 13.20 16.70
CA LEU A 184 -39.18 13.93 15.51
C LEU A 184 -39.50 13.20 14.21
N GLY A 185 -40.18 12.05 14.26
CA GLY A 185 -40.44 11.22 13.07
C GLY A 185 -39.15 10.67 12.44
N LEU A 186 -38.14 10.42 13.28
CA LEU A 186 -36.88 9.81 12.86
C LEU A 186 -37.02 8.29 12.82
N GLU A 187 -36.68 7.68 11.68
CA GLU A 187 -36.72 6.24 11.47
C GLU A 187 -35.33 5.66 11.18
N ILE A 188 -35.16 4.36 11.41
CA ILE A 188 -33.92 3.65 11.06
C ILE A 188 -33.75 3.68 9.53
N ASN A 189 -32.51 3.86 9.05
CA ASN A 189 -32.14 4.06 7.64
C ASN A 189 -32.64 5.36 7.01
N GLN A 190 -33.10 6.32 7.81
CA GLN A 190 -33.42 7.65 7.32
C GLN A 190 -32.17 8.53 7.26
N ASP A 191 -32.04 9.26 6.16
CA ASP A 191 -30.95 10.22 5.95
C ASP A 191 -31.33 11.62 6.41
N PHE A 192 -30.41 12.31 7.08
CA PHE A 192 -30.56 13.72 7.41
C PHE A 192 -29.22 14.47 7.43
N LYS A 193 -29.28 15.79 7.26
CA LYS A 193 -28.08 16.63 7.27
C LYS A 193 -27.65 16.97 8.70
N VAL A 194 -26.35 16.88 8.95
CA VAL A 194 -25.70 17.26 10.21
C VAL A 194 -24.49 18.15 9.93
N LYS A 195 -24.20 19.04 10.88
CA LYS A 195 -22.98 19.85 10.87
C LYS A 195 -21.93 19.22 11.78
N TYR A 196 -20.69 19.11 11.30
CA TYR A 196 -19.56 18.58 12.05
C TYR A 196 -18.83 19.68 12.84
N PHE A 197 -18.47 19.39 14.09
CA PHE A 197 -17.81 20.32 15.02
C PHE A 197 -16.48 19.79 15.56
N GLY A 198 -15.80 18.91 14.81
CA GLY A 198 -14.55 18.31 15.25
C GLY A 198 -14.75 17.10 16.18
N ARG A 199 -13.64 16.58 16.69
CA ARG A 199 -13.62 15.55 17.74
C ARG A 199 -13.47 16.21 19.11
N ASP A 200 -14.14 15.66 20.11
CA ASP A 200 -13.98 16.09 21.50
C ASP A 200 -12.53 15.80 21.97
N PRO A 201 -11.81 16.80 22.53
CA PRO A 201 -10.45 16.60 23.04
C PRO A 201 -10.30 15.49 24.08
N THR A 202 -11.37 15.17 24.83
CA THR A 202 -11.30 14.22 25.95
C THR A 202 -11.75 12.83 25.55
N SER A 203 -12.91 12.72 24.88
CA SER A 203 -13.47 11.42 24.47
C SER A 203 -13.02 10.95 23.08
N GLY A 204 -12.45 11.85 22.25
CA GLY A 204 -12.09 11.56 20.86
C GLY A 204 -13.29 11.35 19.93
N GLN A 205 -14.53 11.42 20.44
CA GLN A 205 -15.73 11.19 19.66
C GLN A 205 -16.08 12.38 18.77
N MET A 206 -16.64 12.10 17.60
CA MET A 206 -17.10 13.12 16.66
C MET A 206 -18.29 13.89 17.22
N ARG A 207 -18.28 15.22 17.07
CA ARG A 207 -19.37 16.09 17.49
C ARG A 207 -20.22 16.49 16.29
N LEU A 208 -21.46 16.04 16.25
CA LEU A 208 -22.43 16.31 15.19
C LEU A 208 -23.65 17.07 15.74
N SER A 209 -24.20 17.99 14.95
CA SER A 209 -25.45 18.68 15.31
C SER A 209 -26.33 18.95 14.10
N ARG A 210 -27.59 18.52 14.17
CA ARG A 210 -28.66 18.90 13.24
C ARG A 210 -29.28 20.25 13.62
N ARG A 211 -29.37 20.52 14.93
CA ARG A 211 -29.92 21.76 15.50
C ARG A 211 -29.22 23.00 14.96
N ALA A 212 -27.90 22.94 14.79
CA ALA A 212 -27.11 24.06 14.24
C ALA A 212 -27.59 24.49 12.84
N LEU A 213 -28.06 23.55 12.02
CA LEU A 213 -28.59 23.82 10.68
C LEU A 213 -30.00 24.41 10.73
N ILE A 214 -30.84 23.88 11.62
CA ILE A 214 -32.21 24.38 11.82
C ILE A 214 -32.17 25.82 12.35
N ALA A 215 -31.29 26.10 13.31
CA ALA A 215 -31.10 27.43 13.87
C ALA A 215 -30.59 28.44 12.83
N SER A 216 -29.65 28.06 11.97
CA SER A 216 -29.18 28.95 10.90
C SER A 216 -30.28 29.27 9.87
N ILE A 217 -31.09 28.28 9.47
CA ILE A 217 -32.20 28.50 8.53
C ILE A 217 -33.26 29.42 9.13
N ALA A 218 -33.60 29.24 10.41
CA ALA A 218 -34.56 30.09 11.11
C ALA A 218 -34.06 31.55 11.24
N ALA A 219 -32.76 31.75 11.47
CA ALA A 219 -32.16 33.08 11.53
C ALA A 219 -32.22 33.83 10.18
N THR A 220 -31.86 33.17 9.07
CA THR A 220 -31.95 33.77 7.72
C THR A 220 -33.37 34.14 7.34
N LYS A 221 -34.35 33.29 7.70
CA LYS A 221 -35.77 33.55 7.40
C LYS A 221 -36.34 34.75 8.18
N ASN A 222 -35.82 35.01 9.38
CA ASN A 222 -36.21 36.16 10.19
C ASN A 222 -35.55 37.47 9.72
N LEU A 223 -34.33 37.41 9.14
CA LEU A 223 -33.66 38.57 8.53
C LEU A 223 -34.44 39.11 7.32
N HIS A 224 -34.81 38.25 6.37
CA HIS A 224 -35.58 38.68 5.19
C HIS A 224 -37.02 39.11 5.48
N ARG A 225 -37.57 38.75 6.65
CA ARG A 225 -38.90 39.20 7.06
C ARG A 225 -38.91 40.60 7.68
N ASN A 226 -37.74 41.09 8.10
CA ASN A 226 -37.59 42.43 8.69
C ASN A 226 -37.16 43.50 7.66
N GLU A 227 -36.98 43.11 6.38
CA GLU A 227 -36.60 44.00 5.27
C GLU A 227 -37.78 44.34 4.32
N THR A 228 -39.00 43.92 4.66
CA THR A 228 -40.26 44.28 3.97
C THR A 228 -41.21 44.96 4.93
#